data_AF-A0A735ITH2-F1
#
_entry.id   AF-A0A735ITH2-F1
#
_cell.length_a   1.000
_cell.length_b   1.000
_cell.length_c   1.000
_cell.angle_alpha   90.00
_cell.angle_beta   90.00
_cell.angle_gamma   90.00
#
_symmetry.space_group_name_H-M   'P 1'
#
loop_
_entity.id
_entity.type
_entity.pdbx_description
1 polymer ?
#
loop_
_entity_poly.entity_id
_entity_poly.type
_entity_poly.pdbx_seq_one_letter_code
_entity_poly.pdbx_strand_id
1 'polypeptide(L)' 'GLCQLCLRAGVVREAKTVDHIIPKAHGGTDADSNLQSLCWPCHKAKTACERLK' A
#
# COMPACT_ATOMS: atom_id res chain seq x y z
N GLY A 1 -4.50 8.31 -9.07
CA GLY A 1 -3.10 7.92 -8.81
C GLY A 1 -2.83 6.51 -9.31
N LEU A 2 -1.57 6.15 -9.55
CA LEU A 2 -1.19 4.78 -9.94
C LEU A 2 -0.81 3.94 -8.72
N CYS A 3 -1.08 2.63 -8.81
CA CYS A 3 -0.69 1.67 -7.79
C CYS A 3 0.84 1.60 -7.70
N GLN A 4 1.40 2.00 -6.56
CA GLN A 4 2.84 2.09 -6.34
C GLN A 4 3.53 0.72 -6.37
N LEU A 5 2.83 -0.35 -5.97
CA LEU A 5 3.36 -1.72 -6.05
C LEU A 5 3.36 -2.26 -7.48
N CYS A 6 2.29 -2.02 -8.26
CA CYS A 6 2.27 -2.42 -9.67
C CYS A 6 3.29 -1.64 -10.48
N LEU A 7 3.43 -0.34 -10.23
CA LEU A 7 4.39 0.52 -10.94
C LEU A 7 5.84 0.06 -10.71
N ARG A 8 6.20 -0.31 -9.47
CA ARG A 8 7.50 -0.93 -9.15
C ARG A 8 7.75 -2.26 -9.87
N ALA A 9 6.69 -2.98 -10.22
CA ALA A 9 6.76 -4.21 -11.02
C ALA A 9 6.66 -3.96 -12.54
N GLY A 10 6.69 -2.72 -13.00
CA GLY A 10 6.56 -2.37 -14.43
C GLY A 10 5.14 -2.45 -14.97
N VAL A 11 4.13 -2.59 -14.11
CA VAL A 11 2.72 -2.71 -14.49
C VAL A 11 1.98 -1.42 -14.18
N VAL A 12 1.36 -0.81 -15.18
CA VAL A 12 0.48 0.34 -14.97
C VAL A 12 -0.89 -0.14 -14.54
N ARG A 13 -1.30 0.23 -13.32
CA ARG A 13 -2.63 -0.04 -12.79
C ARG A 13 -3.11 1.13 -11.95
N GLU A 14 -4.36 1.50 -12.12
CA GLU A 14 -5.00 2.54 -11.33
C GLU A 14 -5.06 2.14 -9.84
N ALA A 15 -4.70 3.07 -8.96
CA ALA A 15 -4.93 2.90 -7.53
C ALA A 15 -6.40 3.15 -7.18
N LYS A 16 -6.89 2.40 -6.19
CA LYS A 16 -8.26 2.53 -5.66
C LYS A 16 -8.30 2.85 -4.18
N THR A 17 -7.16 2.77 -3.49
CA THR A 17 -7.03 3.09 -2.07
C THR A 17 -5.66 3.71 -1.78
N VAL A 18 -5.55 4.39 -0.65
CA VAL A 18 -4.30 4.86 -0.06
C VAL A 18 -4.07 4.07 1.23
N ASP A 19 -2.85 3.63 1.45
CA ASP A 19 -2.51 2.73 2.54
C ASP A 19 -1.16 3.09 3.16
N HIS A 20 -0.97 2.79 4.44
CA HIS A 20 0.25 3.11 5.16
C HIS A 20 1.37 2.12 4.81
N ILE A 21 2.57 2.57 4.47
CA ILE A 21 3.73 1.69 4.19
C ILE A 21 4.09 0.88 5.44
N ILE A 22 4.20 1.57 6.59
CA ILE A 22 4.26 0.98 7.91
C ILE A 22 2.86 1.15 8.53
N PRO A 23 2.17 0.07 8.95
CA PRO A 23 0.85 0.20 9.57
C PRO A 23 0.89 1.00 10.86
N LYS A 24 -0.20 1.70 11.18
CA LYS A 24 -0.34 2.44 12.46
C LYS A 24 -0.10 1.54 13.68
N ALA A 25 -0.57 0.30 13.63
CA ALA A 25 -0.37 -0.68 14.70
C ALA A 25 1.12 -0.97 14.99
N HIS A 26 2.00 -0.73 14.01
CA HIS A 26 3.45 -0.91 14.14
C HIS A 26 4.20 0.45 14.17
N GLY A 27 3.52 1.54 14.52
CA GLY A 27 4.14 2.86 14.67
C GLY A 27 4.20 3.71 13.39
N GLY A 28 3.46 3.33 12.34
CA GLY A 28 3.30 4.16 11.15
C GLY A 28 2.57 5.48 11.40
N THR A 29 2.97 6.52 10.69
CA THR A 29 2.37 7.87 10.77
C THR A 29 1.48 8.17 9.55
N ASP A 30 0.67 9.22 9.64
CA ASP A 30 -0.11 9.75 8.50
C ASP A 30 0.70 10.71 7.60
N ALA A 31 2.03 10.77 7.76
CA ALA A 31 2.88 11.57 6.89
C ALA A 31 2.82 11.03 5.46
N ASP A 32 2.82 11.91 4.45
CA ASP A 32 2.77 11.51 3.03
C ASP A 32 3.88 10.53 2.64
N SER A 33 5.04 10.62 3.30
CA SER A 33 6.17 9.69 3.12
C SER A 33 5.87 8.25 3.55
N ASN A 34 4.87 8.05 4.42
CA ASN A 34 4.39 6.74 4.86
C ASN A 34 3.09 6.33 4.15
N LEU A 35 2.62 7.08 3.15
CA LEU A 35 1.40 6.75 2.41
C LEU A 35 1.75 6.25 1.00
N GLN A 36 1.02 5.25 0.51
CA GLN A 36 1.15 4.76 -0.85
C GLN A 36 -0.22 4.49 -1.47
N SER A 37 -0.38 4.87 -2.74
CA SER A 37 -1.57 4.55 -3.52
C SER A 37 -1.50 3.10 -4.01
N LEU A 38 -2.53 2.28 -3.74
CA LEU A 38 -2.58 0.87 -4.10
C LEU A 38 -3.87 0.51 -4.86
N CYS A 39 -3.78 -0.49 -5.74
CA CYS A 39 -4.97 -1.16 -6.27
C CYS A 39 -5.52 -2.18 -5.25
N TRP A 40 -6.79 -2.57 -5.37
CA TRP A 40 -7.43 -3.51 -4.44
C TRP A 40 -6.68 -4.84 -4.25
N PRO A 41 -6.20 -5.52 -5.31
CA PRO A 41 -5.41 -6.74 -5.15
C PRO A 41 -4.15 -6.55 -4.31
N CYS A 42 -3.39 -5.47 -4.57
CA CYS A 42 -2.17 -5.16 -3.83
C CYS A 42 -2.44 -4.80 -2.37
N HIS A 43 -3.50 -4.03 -2.13
CA HIS A 43 -3.92 -3.68 -0.77
C HIS A 43 -4.30 -4.92 0.03
N LYS A 44 -5.15 -5.80 -0.53
CA LYS A 44 -5.55 -7.06 0.12
C LYS A 44 -4.35 -7.95 0.44
N ALA A 45 -3.39 -8.06 -0.48
CA ALA A 45 -2.18 -8.84 -0.26
C ALA A 45 -1.32 -8.26 0.88
N LYS A 46 -1.15 -6.94 0.93
CA LYS A 46 -0.44 -6.26 2.01
C LYS A 46 -1.09 -6.50 3.37
N THR A 47 -2.39 -6.25 3.50
CA THR A 47 -3.13 -6.48 4.75
C THR A 47 -3.04 -7.94 5.22
N ALA A 48 -3.06 -8.90 4.30
CA ALA A 48 -2.92 -10.32 4.63
C ALA A 48 -1.52 -10.65 5.19
N CYS A 49 -0.46 -10.09 4.61
CA CYS A 49 0.92 -10.25 5.11
C CYS A 49 1.16 -9.54 6.45
N GLU A 50 0.51 -8.41 6.69
CA GLU A 50 0.65 -7.65 7.94
C GLU A 50 0.01 -8.36 9.12
N ARG A 51 -1.09 -9.09 8.90
CA ARG A 51 -1.71 -9.89 9.96
C ARG A 51 -0.84 -11.05 10.49
N LEU A 52 0.20 -11.41 9.75
CA LEU A 52 1.13 -12.49 10.11
C LEU A 52 2.41 -11.97 10.80
N LYS A 53 2.58 -10.65 10.92
CA LYS A 53 3.72 -9.99 11.55
C LYS A 53 3.33 -9.38 12.89
#